data_AF-A0A4Y2KS24-F1
#
_entry.id   AF-A0A4Y2KS24-F1
#
_cell.length_a   1.000
_cell.length_b   1.000
_cell.length_c   1.000
_cell.angle_alpha   90.00
_cell.angle_beta   90.00
_cell.angle_gamma   90.00
#
_symmetry.space_group_name_H-M   'P 1'
#
loop_
_entity.id
_entity.type
_entity.pdbx_description
1 polymer ?
#
loop_
_entity_poly.entity_id
_entity_poly.type
_entity_poly.pdbx_seq_one_letter_code
_entity_poly.pdbx_strand_id
1 'polypeptide(L)'
;MGSPHLGDLLVEVASSKQAQQILKIHALSTIPVSVKSHETLNTCKGVITCGRLLNLPNEEIAQELSGQGIKDVRRINIRRDGAPQVHIFFRCDEIHDPEVP
;
A
#
# COMPACT_ATOMS: atom_id res chain seq x y z
N MET A 1 5.44 8.84 11.86
CA MET A 1 6.30 8.80 10.66
C MET A 1 7.74 8.77 11.14
N GLY A 2 8.32 7.58 11.29
CA GLY A 2 9.73 7.43 11.63
C GLY A 2 10.51 7.19 10.34
N SER A 3 11.34 8.13 9.93
CA SER A 3 12.38 7.86 8.93
C SER A 3 13.35 6.82 9.53
N PRO A 4 13.79 5.81 8.77
CA PRO A 4 14.75 4.83 9.28
C PRO A 4 15.98 5.56 9.81
N HIS A 5 16.30 5.30 11.07
CA HIS A 5 17.46 5.88 11.74
C HIS A 5 18.72 5.14 11.29
N LEU A 6 19.90 5.75 11.46
CA LEU A 6 21.17 5.11 11.14
C LEU A 6 21.34 3.85 12.02
N GLY A 7 21.08 2.67 11.46
CA GLY A 7 21.02 1.40 12.19
C GLY A 7 19.81 0.53 11.85
N ASP A 8 18.78 1.08 11.21
CA ASP A 8 17.61 0.33 10.76
C ASP A 8 17.87 -0.37 9.42
N LEU A 9 17.47 -1.64 9.31
CA LEU A 9 17.53 -2.41 8.06
C LEU A 9 16.12 -2.64 7.51
N LEU A 10 15.90 -2.26 6.25
CA LEU A 10 14.67 -2.61 5.55
C LEU A 10 14.81 -4.01 4.93
N VAL A 11 13.83 -4.88 5.18
CA VAL A 11 13.80 -6.24 4.63
C VAL A 11 12.52 -6.42 3.81
N GLU A 12 12.68 -6.73 2.53
CA GLU A 12 11.58 -7.11 1.65
C GLU A 12 11.35 -8.63 1.75
N VAL A 13 10.09 -9.05 1.79
CA VAL A 13 9.67 -10.44 1.95
C VAL A 13 8.69 -10.81 0.85
N ALA A 14 8.81 -12.04 0.33
CA ALA A 14 8.01 -12.48 -0.82
C ALA A 14 6.61 -12.99 -0.44
N SER A 15 6.37 -13.32 0.84
CA SER A 15 5.09 -13.85 1.32
C SER A 15 4.77 -13.35 2.73
N SER A 16 3.47 -13.22 3.03
CA SER A 16 2.98 -12.86 4.37
C SER A 16 3.41 -13.87 5.44
N LYS A 17 3.49 -15.17 5.10
CA LYS A 17 3.97 -16.20 6.04
C LYS A 17 5.41 -15.94 6.49
N GLN A 18 6.26 -15.55 5.55
CA GLN A 18 7.65 -15.19 5.84
C GLN A 18 7.73 -13.91 6.68
N ALA A 19 6.91 -12.91 6.35
CA ALA A 19 6.80 -11.67 7.12
C ALA A 19 6.44 -11.96 8.59
N GLN A 20 5.43 -12.80 8.82
CA GLN A 20 4.99 -13.20 10.16
C GLN A 20 6.06 -13.96 10.95
N GLN A 21 6.88 -14.79 10.28
CA GLN A 21 8.01 -15.45 10.93
C GLN A 21 9.10 -14.45 11.33
N ILE A 22 9.40 -13.48 10.47
CA ILE A 22 10.42 -12.45 10.72
C ILE A 22 9.99 -11.50 11.84
N LEU A 23 8.71 -11.14 11.93
CA LEU A 23 8.16 -10.32 13.01
C LEU A 23 8.30 -10.96 14.41
N LYS A 24 8.43 -12.29 14.49
CA LYS A 24 8.64 -13.02 15.74
C LYS A 24 10.11 -13.08 16.17
N ILE A 25 11.04 -12.59 15.34
CA ILE A 25 12.46 -12.59 15.67
C ILE A 25 12.75 -11.45 16.64
N HIS A 26 13.26 -11.80 17.82
CA HIS A 26 13.67 -10.84 18.86
C HIS A 26 15.18 -10.82 19.08
N ALA A 27 15.91 -11.78 18.52
CA ALA A 27 17.37 -11.85 18.59
C ALA A 27 17.95 -12.52 17.35
N LEU A 28 19.05 -11.99 16.85
CA LEU A 28 19.90 -12.63 15.85
C LEU A 28 21.15 -13.13 16.56
N SER A 29 21.23 -14.45 16.76
CA SER A 29 22.24 -15.08 17.62
C SER A 29 22.18 -14.52 19.05
N THR A 30 23.13 -13.68 19.45
CA THR A 30 23.23 -13.06 20.78
C THR A 30 22.82 -11.58 20.78
N ILE A 31 22.54 -11.00 19.61
CA ILE A 31 22.22 -9.58 19.48
C ILE A 31 20.69 -9.41 19.51
N PRO A 32 20.13 -8.70 20.49
CA PRO A 32 18.70 -8.41 20.51
C PRO A 32 18.35 -7.46 19.36
N VAL A 33 17.26 -7.77 18.66
CA VAL A 33 16.75 -6.96 17.54
C VAL A 33 15.26 -6.69 17.74
N SER A 34 14.78 -5.54 17.27
CA SER A 34 13.35 -5.24 17.20
C SER A 34 12.93 -5.24 15.74
N VAL A 35 12.03 -6.15 15.39
CA VAL A 35 11.42 -6.19 14.07
C VAL A 35 10.04 -5.57 14.15
N LYS A 36 9.75 -4.62 13.25
CA LYS A 36 8.45 -3.98 13.12
C LYS A 36 8.06 -3.92 11.65
N SER A 37 6.78 -4.10 11.35
CA SER A 37 6.27 -3.89 10.00
C SER A 37 6.40 -2.42 9.63
N HIS A 38 6.74 -2.15 8.36
CA HIS A 38 6.87 -0.79 7.88
C HIS A 38 5.53 -0.30 7.30
N GLU A 39 4.85 0.58 8.04
CA GLU A 39 3.47 1.01 7.78
C GLU A 39 3.21 1.61 6.38
N THR A 40 4.23 2.10 5.69
CA THR A 40 4.07 2.78 4.39
C THR A 40 4.64 2.02 3.20
N LEU A 41 5.50 1.02 3.42
CA LEU A 41 6.12 0.23 2.34
C LEU A 41 5.37 -1.07 2.08
N ASN A 42 4.56 -1.53 3.04
CA ASN A 42 3.64 -2.65 2.85
C ASN A 42 2.35 -2.23 2.11
N THR A 43 2.37 -1.10 1.38
CA THR A 43 1.18 -0.60 0.67
C THR A 43 1.45 -0.47 -0.82
N CYS A 44 0.64 -1.15 -1.64
CA CYS A 44 0.73 -1.02 -3.09
C CYS A 44 -0.01 0.26 -3.51
N LYS A 45 0.59 1.04 -4.43
CA LYS A 45 -0.02 2.24 -5.00
C LYS A 45 -0.41 1.98 -6.44
N GLY A 46 -1.70 2.06 -6.75
CA GLY A 46 -2.23 1.99 -8.11
C GLY A 46 -2.64 3.37 -8.64
N VAL A 47 -2.59 3.58 -9.95
CA VAL A 47 -3.11 4.79 -10.60
C VAL A 47 -4.08 4.40 -11.71
N ILE A 48 -5.30 4.94 -11.66
CA ILE A 48 -6.28 4.83 -12.74
C ILE A 48 -6.49 6.20 -13.34
N THR A 49 -6.35 6.29 -14.66
CA THR A 49 -6.66 7.50 -15.43
C THR A 49 -7.84 7.20 -16.34
N CYS A 50 -8.99 7.82 -16.08
CA CYS A 50 -10.18 7.59 -16.90
C CYS A 50 -11.08 8.83 -16.91
N GLY A 51 -11.42 9.34 -18.10
CA GLY A 51 -12.30 10.50 -18.25
C GLY A 51 -13.73 10.26 -17.75
N ARG A 52 -14.20 9.01 -17.69
CA ARG A 52 -15.52 8.66 -17.13
C ARG A 52 -15.59 8.83 -15.62
N LEU A 53 -14.45 8.73 -14.94
CA LEU A 53 -14.36 8.92 -13.48
C LEU A 53 -14.38 10.40 -13.09
N LEU A 54 -14.41 11.32 -14.06
CA LEU A 54 -14.43 12.76 -13.80
C LEU A 54 -15.70 13.19 -13.05
N ASN A 55 -16.83 12.54 -13.31
CA ASN A 55 -18.12 12.87 -12.69
C ASN A 55 -18.46 11.94 -11.51
N LEU A 56 -17.66 10.91 -11.27
CA LEU A 56 -17.90 9.96 -10.20
C LEU A 56 -17.36 10.50 -8.86
N PRO A 57 -18.12 10.40 -7.76
CA PRO A 57 -17.62 10.72 -6.44
C PRO A 57 -16.60 9.67 -5.99
N ASN A 58 -15.64 10.10 -5.19
CA ASN A 58 -14.63 9.23 -4.58
C ASN A 58 -15.23 8.11 -3.71
N GLU A 59 -16.42 8.32 -3.13
CA GLU A 59 -17.13 7.30 -2.35
C GLU A 59 -17.58 6.11 -3.20
N GLU A 60 -18.23 6.33 -4.35
CA GLU A 60 -18.61 5.26 -5.28
C GLU A 60 -17.37 4.48 -5.75
N ILE A 61 -16.30 5.21 -6.08
CA ILE A 61 -15.05 4.62 -6.56
C ILE A 61 -14.41 3.77 -5.44
N ALA A 62 -14.41 4.26 -4.20
CA ALA A 62 -13.90 3.51 -3.06
C ALA A 62 -14.78 2.29 -2.75
N GLN A 63 -16.10 2.40 -2.90
CA GLN A 63 -17.04 1.29 -2.69
C GLN A 63 -16.83 0.17 -3.70
N GLU A 64 -16.76 0.48 -5.00
CA GLU A 64 -16.52 -0.51 -6.06
C GLU A 64 -15.15 -1.20 -5.90
N LEU A 65 -14.17 -0.48 -5.36
CA LEU A 65 -12.81 -0.96 -5.16
C LEU A 65 -12.56 -1.54 -3.78
N SER A 66 -13.52 -1.44 -2.85
CA SER A 66 -13.41 -1.96 -1.50
C SER A 66 -13.20 -3.48 -1.50
N GLY A 67 -13.81 -4.20 -2.46
CA GLY A 67 -13.64 -5.64 -2.66
C GLY A 67 -12.23 -6.05 -3.11
N GLN A 68 -11.36 -5.10 -3.48
CA GLN A 68 -9.98 -5.34 -3.89
C GLN A 68 -8.95 -4.99 -2.80
N GLY A 69 -9.41 -4.69 -1.58
CA GLY A 69 -8.50 -4.36 -0.46
C GLY A 69 -7.92 -2.95 -0.50
N ILE A 70 -8.58 -2.02 -1.21
CA ILE A 70 -8.19 -0.61 -1.26
C ILE A 70 -8.62 0.08 0.05
N LYS A 71 -7.66 0.72 0.73
CA LYS A 71 -7.89 1.51 1.96
C LYS A 71 -8.00 3.01 1.73
N ASP A 72 -7.26 3.56 0.77
CA ASP A 72 -7.24 5.00 0.52
C ASP A 72 -7.44 5.29 -0.97
N VAL A 73 -8.31 6.25 -1.26
CA VAL A 73 -8.58 6.74 -2.61
C VAL A 73 -8.29 8.23 -2.65
N ARG A 74 -7.30 8.62 -3.46
CA ARG A 74 -6.92 10.03 -3.64
C ARG A 74 -7.12 10.45 -5.08
N ARG A 75 -7.94 11.48 -5.26
CA ARG A 75 -8.22 12.07 -6.56
C ARG A 75 -7.30 13.25 -6.86
N ILE A 76 -6.72 13.27 -8.06
CA ILE A 76 -5.98 14.40 -8.61
C ILE A 76 -6.64 14.80 -9.93
N ASN A 77 -7.19 16.02 -9.97
CA ASN A 77 -7.68 16.60 -11.21
C ASN A 77 -6.51 17.24 -11.96
N ILE A 78 -6.23 16.75 -13.16
CA ILE A 78 -5.14 17.22 -14.02
C ILE A 78 -5.77 17.83 -15.28
N ARG A 79 -5.25 18.94 -15.75
CA ARG A 79 -5.61 19.48 -17.07
C ARG A 79 -4.44 19.21 -18.01
N ARG A 80 -4.68 18.47 -19.10
CA ARG A 80 -3.68 18.25 -20.14
C ARG A 80 -4.29 18.75 -21.45
N ASP A 81 -3.61 19.71 -22.08
CA ASP A 81 -4.03 20.32 -23.35
C ASP A 81 -5.44 20.95 -23.32
N GLY A 82 -5.81 21.56 -22.19
CA GLY A 82 -7.16 22.13 -22.00
C GLY A 82 -8.27 21.11 -21.70
N ALA A 83 -8.02 19.81 -21.88
CA ALA A 83 -8.96 18.75 -21.51
C ALA A 83 -8.83 18.36 -20.03
N PRO A 84 -9.95 18.31 -19.27
CA PRO A 84 -9.94 17.84 -17.89
C PRO A 84 -9.73 16.32 -17.84
N GLN A 85 -8.73 15.87 -17.09
CA GLN A 85 -8.43 14.47 -16.80
C GLN A 85 -8.43 14.27 -15.29
N VAL A 86 -8.79 13.07 -14.85
CA VAL A 86 -8.69 12.69 -13.44
C VAL A 86 -7.75 11.49 -13.33
N HIS A 87 -6.78 11.62 -12.43
CA HIS A 87 -5.94 10.52 -11.99
C HIS A 87 -6.38 10.16 -10.58
N ILE A 88 -6.68 8.88 -10.38
CA ILE A 88 -7.09 8.38 -9.08
C ILE A 88 -6.01 7.44 -8.59
N PHE A 89 -5.46 7.78 -7.43
CA PHE A 89 -4.45 7.01 -6.74
C PHE A 89 -5.16 6.17 -5.70
N PHE A 90 -4.85 4.88 -5.68
CA PHE A 90 -5.36 3.94 -4.70
C PHE A 90 -4.21 3.40 -3.87
N ARG A 91 -4.46 3.22 -2.58
CA ARG A 91 -3.57 2.51 -1.68
C ARG A 91 -4.26 1.24 -1.22
N CYS A 92 -3.62 0.09 -1.43
CA CYS A 92 -4.02 -1.16 -0.81
C CYS A 92 -3.15 -1.43 0.42
N ASP A 93 -3.71 -2.05 1.45
CA ASP A 93 -2.93 -2.58 2.55
C ASP A 93 -2.54 -4.03 2.28
N GLU A 94 -1.23 -4.25 2.29
CA GLU A 94 -0.56 -5.55 2.39
C GLU A 94 -0.78 -6.52 1.22
N ILE A 95 0.18 -7.42 1.07
CA ILE A 95 0.11 -8.55 0.15
C ILE A 95 -1.06 -9.41 0.64
N HIS A 96 -2.20 -9.33 -0.05
CA HIS A 96 -3.25 -10.33 0.10
C HIS A 96 -2.70 -11.60 -0.53
N ASP A 97 -2.04 -12.45 0.28
CA ASP A 97 -1.79 -13.84 -0.09
C ASP A 97 -3.18 -14.40 -0.45
N PRO A 98 -3.43 -14.86 -1.68
CA PRO A 98 -4.67 -15.55 -1.98
C PRO A 98 -4.74 -16.70 -0.99
N GLU A 99 -5.81 -16.76 -0.20
CA GLU A 99 -6.07 -17.87 0.70
C GLU A 99 -5.97 -19.15 -0.14
N VAL A 100 -4.86 -19.88 0.03
CA VAL A 100 -4.67 -21.21 -0.55
C VAL A 100 -5.73 -22.08 0.14
N PRO A 101 -6.54 -22.84 -0.64
CA PRO A 101 -7.92 -23.21 -0.32
C PRO A 101 -8.16 -23.91 1.01
#